data_AF-A0A4Q5WA91-F1
#
_entry.id   AF-A0A4Q5WA91-F1
#
_cell.length_a   1.000
_cell.length_b   1.000
_cell.length_c   1.000
_cell.angle_alpha   90.00
_cell.angle_beta   90.00
_cell.angle_gamma   90.00
#
_symmetry.space_group_name_H-M   'P 1'
#
loop_
_entity.id
_entity.type
_entity.pdbx_description
1 polymer ?
#
loop_
_entity_poly.entity_id
_entity_poly.type
_entity_poly.pdbx_seq_one_letter_code
_entity_poly.pdbx_strand_id
1 'polypeptide(L)'
;MIHVSSPISSPRFDYVLNFLSEYFGEAFVRTDATDADLAYGEVSARVIIQPAGLLSETGVRALDPSVAPHRAGFPVLFPNDSTFGFDLFAGIFYLLTRYEEYGLHPKDAYGRYVHTASLAFRHGFLREPLIHQWLEYLAQGLWGRDFRPPFRFRPTYDIDMAWSYRHKGFVRNAGGLLRSLLYRDGKAGERLRVLLRGACDPFDCYDFLDELHGRLPVAPHYFIHTGTRRTVYDKNIPLQQPAMQALVRRLYRNAAVGLH
;
A
#
# COMPACT_ATOMS: atom_id res chain seq x y z
N MET A 1 8.75 12.73 21.85
CA MET A 1 9.65 11.60 21.53
C MET A 1 9.39 10.50 22.54
N ILE A 2 9.25 9.26 22.06
CA ILE A 2 9.03 8.03 22.83
C ILE A 2 10.30 7.21 22.77
N HIS A 3 10.85 6.87 23.93
CA HIS A 3 12.07 6.10 24.08
C HIS A 3 11.75 4.61 24.18
N VAL A 4 12.33 3.82 23.27
CA VAL A 4 12.15 2.37 23.19
C VAL A 4 13.47 1.69 23.52
N SER A 5 13.54 1.02 24.68
CA SER A 5 14.70 0.20 25.04
C SER A 5 14.63 -1.16 24.38
N SER A 6 15.70 -1.58 23.73
CA SER A 6 15.75 -2.88 23.03
C SER A 6 17.20 -3.27 22.72
N PRO A 7 17.60 -4.53 22.96
CA PRO A 7 18.87 -5.05 22.46
C PRO A 7 18.84 -5.31 20.94
N ILE A 8 17.65 -5.28 20.32
CA ILE A 8 17.47 -5.53 18.89
C ILE A 8 17.79 -4.24 18.11
N SER A 9 18.71 -4.35 17.17
CA SER A 9 19.04 -3.31 16.18
C SER A 9 18.98 -3.91 14.79
N SER A 10 17.86 -3.71 14.09
CA SER A 10 17.67 -4.26 12.75
C SER A 10 16.82 -3.35 11.86
N PRO A 11 16.91 -3.47 10.53
CA PRO A 11 16.03 -2.75 9.61
C PRO A 11 14.54 -3.05 9.83
N ARG A 12 14.18 -4.25 10.30
CA ARG A 12 12.79 -4.63 10.56
C ARG A 12 12.24 -3.91 11.78
N PHE A 13 13.05 -3.80 12.82
CA PHE A 13 12.67 -3.08 14.01
C PHE A 13 12.59 -1.58 13.73
N ASP A 14 13.58 -1.02 13.03
CA ASP A 14 13.57 0.39 12.61
C ASP A 14 12.35 0.70 11.71
N TYR A 15 11.93 -0.23 10.84
CA TYR A 15 10.70 -0.10 10.05
C TYR A 15 9.46 0.10 10.93
N VAL A 16 9.32 -0.71 12.00
CA VAL A 16 8.19 -0.59 12.93
C VAL A 16 8.25 0.73 13.69
N LEU A 17 9.42 1.13 14.20
CA LEU A 17 9.57 2.40 14.91
C LEU A 17 9.26 3.60 14.00
N ASN A 18 9.68 3.57 12.74
CA ASN A 18 9.35 4.60 11.75
C ASN A 18 7.84 4.66 11.47
N PHE A 19 7.19 3.51 11.30
CA PHE A 19 5.74 3.44 11.12
C PHE A 19 5.00 4.03 12.33
N LEU A 20 5.37 3.64 13.55
CA LEU A 20 4.78 4.18 14.78
C LEU A 20 5.00 5.69 14.88
N SER A 21 6.20 6.16 14.51
CA SER A 21 6.53 7.58 14.51
C SER A 21 5.65 8.38 13.56
N GLU A 22 5.43 7.88 12.34
CA GLU A 22 4.56 8.52 11.36
C GLU A 22 3.09 8.50 11.82
N TYR A 23 2.62 7.36 12.32
CA TYR A 23 1.23 7.20 12.76
C TYR A 23 0.88 8.11 13.94
N PHE A 24 1.75 8.17 14.95
CA PHE A 24 1.52 8.95 16.17
C PHE A 24 1.94 10.42 16.05
N GLY A 25 2.74 10.78 15.04
CA GLY A 25 3.32 12.11 14.91
C GLY A 25 4.37 12.43 15.98
N GLU A 26 4.87 11.41 16.68
CA GLU A 26 5.85 11.49 17.78
C GLU A 26 6.97 10.50 17.50
N ALA A 27 8.23 10.93 17.53
CA ALA A 27 9.34 10.06 17.18
C ALA A 27 9.50 8.91 18.19
N PHE A 28 9.40 7.65 17.73
CA PHE A 28 9.77 6.45 18.47
C PHE A 28 11.25 6.16 18.18
N VAL A 29 12.11 6.31 19.17
CA VAL A 29 13.56 6.17 19.02
C VAL A 29 14.11 5.10 19.94
N ARG A 30 15.16 4.42 19.49
CA ARG A 30 15.88 3.47 20.32
C ARG A 30 16.66 4.19 21.41
N THR A 31 16.72 3.60 22.59
CA THR A 31 17.54 4.08 23.70
C THR A 31 18.18 2.92 24.46
N ASP A 32 19.35 3.17 25.04
CA ASP A 32 19.98 2.28 26.02
C ASP A 32 19.65 2.70 27.47
N ALA A 33 18.83 3.74 27.64
CA ALA A 33 18.45 4.26 28.94
C ALA A 33 17.53 3.29 29.71
N THR A 34 17.64 3.29 31.03
CA THR A 34 16.88 2.42 31.93
C THR A 34 15.47 2.93 32.21
N ASP A 35 15.19 4.20 31.93
CA ASP A 35 13.92 4.89 32.12
C ASP A 35 13.10 5.04 30.83
N ALA A 36 13.19 4.06 29.92
CA ALA A 36 12.46 4.06 28.66
C ALA A 36 10.93 3.98 28.85
N ASP A 37 10.18 4.63 27.95
CA ASP A 37 8.71 4.58 27.93
C ASP A 37 8.19 3.16 27.63
N LEU A 38 8.91 2.43 26.79
CA LEU A 38 8.60 1.07 26.36
C LEU A 38 9.86 0.22 26.24
N ALA A 39 9.78 -1.04 26.66
CA ALA A 39 10.82 -2.04 26.42
C ALA A 39 10.34 -3.05 25.38
N TYR A 40 11.16 -3.28 24.34
CA TYR A 40 11.02 -4.38 23.41
C TYR A 40 12.11 -5.43 23.71
N GLY A 41 11.85 -6.30 24.69
CA GLY A 41 12.84 -7.19 25.31
C GLY A 41 12.64 -7.36 26.82
N GLU A 42 13.70 -7.77 27.52
CA GLU A 42 13.67 -8.15 28.95
C GLU A 42 13.98 -7.00 29.92
N VAL A 43 13.57 -5.76 29.62
CA VAL A 43 13.86 -4.59 30.46
C VAL A 43 12.63 -4.16 31.25
N SER A 44 12.83 -3.75 32.51
CA SER A 44 11.77 -3.22 33.39
C SER A 44 11.28 -1.86 32.88
N ALA A 45 10.22 -1.86 32.08
CA ALA A 45 9.48 -0.68 31.66
C ALA A 45 8.00 -0.80 32.05
N ARG A 46 7.24 0.31 31.97
CA ARG A 46 5.79 0.30 32.18
C ARG A 46 5.07 -0.53 31.11
N VAL A 47 5.57 -0.47 29.88
CA VAL A 47 5.08 -1.28 28.76
C VAL A 47 6.22 -2.17 28.28
N ILE A 48 6.01 -3.47 28.35
CA ILE A 48 6.98 -4.49 27.96
C ILE A 48 6.36 -5.33 26.84
N ILE A 49 7.05 -5.40 25.70
CA ILE A 49 6.72 -6.26 24.57
C ILE A 49 7.86 -7.26 24.41
N GLN A 50 7.56 -8.53 24.63
CA GLN A 50 8.50 -9.63 24.47
C GLN A 50 8.66 -9.96 22.97
N PRO A 51 9.90 -9.99 22.43
CA PRO A 51 10.13 -10.24 21.02
C PRO A 51 9.90 -11.70 20.66
N ALA A 52 9.12 -11.96 19.61
CA ALA A 52 8.92 -13.28 19.00
C ALA A 52 10.06 -13.68 18.06
N GLY A 53 11.13 -12.88 17.97
CA GLY A 53 12.32 -13.11 17.16
C GLY A 53 12.26 -12.58 15.73
N LEU A 54 11.05 -12.38 15.16
CA LEU A 54 10.90 -11.96 13.76
C LEU A 54 11.66 -10.66 13.41
N LEU A 55 11.66 -9.70 14.35
CA LEU A 55 12.32 -8.41 14.12
C LEU A 55 13.84 -8.47 14.24
N SER A 56 14.44 -9.48 14.86
CA SER A 56 15.91 -9.63 14.88
C SER A 56 16.47 -10.38 13.67
N GLU A 57 15.62 -11.07 12.92
CA GLU A 57 16.04 -11.92 11.81
C GLU A 57 16.49 -11.13 10.57
N THR A 58 17.42 -11.72 9.82
CA THR A 58 17.79 -11.33 8.46
C THR A 58 17.27 -12.36 7.44
N GLY A 59 17.00 -11.93 6.20
CA GLY A 59 16.47 -12.81 5.16
C GLY A 59 15.00 -13.21 5.37
N VAL A 60 14.42 -13.98 4.46
CA VAL A 60 13.01 -14.41 4.51
C VAL A 60 12.93 -15.91 4.73
N ARG A 61 12.02 -16.34 5.60
CA ARG A 61 11.67 -17.75 5.79
C ARG A 61 10.16 -17.94 5.80
N ALA A 62 9.71 -19.17 5.58
CA ALA A 62 8.32 -19.51 5.84
C ALA A 62 8.00 -19.32 7.33
N LEU A 63 6.91 -18.60 7.61
CA LEU A 63 6.44 -18.32 8.96
C LEU A 63 4.91 -18.24 8.95
N ASP A 64 4.30 -19.13 9.71
CA ASP A 64 2.86 -19.10 10.02
C ASP A 64 2.71 -18.80 11.52
N PRO A 65 2.49 -17.53 11.90
CA PRO A 65 2.45 -17.15 13.31
C PRO A 65 1.21 -17.71 14.00
N SER A 66 1.35 -18.06 15.28
CA SER A 66 0.18 -18.41 16.09
C SER A 66 -0.75 -17.21 16.22
N VAL A 67 -2.06 -17.46 16.11
CA VAL A 67 -3.12 -16.46 16.27
C VAL A 67 -3.99 -16.84 17.44
N ALA A 68 -4.25 -15.89 18.33
CA ALA A 68 -5.12 -16.07 19.49
C ALA A 68 -6.17 -14.95 19.58
N PRO A 69 -7.35 -15.20 20.16
CA PRO A 69 -8.29 -14.14 20.48
C PRO A 69 -7.76 -13.31 21.66
N HIS A 70 -7.85 -11.99 21.55
CA HIS A 70 -7.56 -11.08 22.65
C HIS A 70 -8.86 -10.70 23.39
N ARG A 71 -8.75 -10.40 24.69
CA ARG A 71 -9.89 -10.01 25.55
C ARG A 71 -10.69 -8.81 25.04
N ALA A 72 -10.08 -7.99 24.19
CA ALA A 72 -10.70 -6.83 23.56
C ALA A 72 -11.60 -7.16 22.36
N GLY A 73 -11.67 -8.43 21.93
CA GLY A 73 -12.50 -8.85 20.80
C GLY A 73 -11.80 -8.84 19.44
N PHE A 74 -10.48 -8.68 19.38
CA PHE A 74 -9.69 -8.76 18.15
C PHE A 74 -8.65 -9.91 18.19
N PRO A 75 -8.20 -10.44 17.05
CA PRO A 75 -7.11 -11.42 17.03
C PRO A 75 -5.75 -10.77 17.28
N VAL A 76 -4.82 -11.54 17.83
CA VAL A 76 -3.42 -11.16 18.01
C VAL A 76 -2.49 -12.19 17.39
N LEU A 77 -1.38 -11.72 16.82
CA LEU A 77 -0.33 -12.56 16.27
C LEU A 77 0.81 -12.66 17.29
N PHE A 78 1.49 -13.81 17.34
CA PHE A 78 2.60 -14.03 18.28
C PHE A 78 2.21 -13.83 19.76
N PRO A 79 1.19 -14.56 20.27
CA PRO A 79 0.77 -14.45 21.67
C PRO A 79 1.91 -14.83 22.62
N ASN A 80 2.08 -14.06 23.69
CA ASN A 80 3.11 -14.24 24.72
C ASN A 80 2.77 -13.42 25.99
N ASP A 81 3.68 -13.40 26.96
CA ASP A 81 3.49 -12.73 28.25
C ASP A 81 3.79 -11.21 28.22
N SER A 82 3.74 -10.58 27.05
CA SER A 82 3.85 -9.11 26.92
C SER A 82 2.73 -8.40 27.68
N THR A 83 2.91 -7.09 27.92
CA THR A 83 1.89 -6.21 28.53
C THR A 83 0.54 -6.28 27.82
N PHE A 84 0.55 -6.44 26.49
CA PHE A 84 -0.64 -6.58 25.66
C PHE A 84 -1.03 -8.04 25.36
N GLY A 85 -0.27 -9.02 25.85
CA GLY A 85 -0.49 -10.46 25.61
C GLY A 85 0.04 -10.99 24.27
N PHE A 86 0.83 -10.20 23.54
CA PHE A 86 1.43 -10.60 22.27
C PHE A 86 2.59 -9.68 21.85
N ASP A 87 3.42 -10.14 20.91
CA ASP A 87 4.39 -9.31 20.23
C ASP A 87 3.71 -8.42 19.17
N LEU A 88 3.25 -7.25 19.64
CA LEU A 88 2.61 -6.23 18.82
C LEU A 88 3.54 -5.72 17.71
N PHE A 89 4.84 -5.61 17.96
CA PHE A 89 5.79 -5.08 16.98
C PHE A 89 6.03 -6.07 15.83
N ALA A 90 6.23 -7.36 16.14
CA ALA A 90 6.33 -8.39 15.11
C ALA A 90 5.00 -8.55 14.34
N GLY A 91 3.86 -8.45 15.03
CA GLY A 91 2.54 -8.48 14.40
C GLY A 91 2.35 -7.36 13.38
N ILE A 92 2.70 -6.11 13.76
CA ILE A 92 2.66 -4.95 12.85
C ILE A 92 3.54 -5.19 11.63
N PHE A 93 4.79 -5.59 11.85
CA PHE A 93 5.73 -5.85 10.75
C PHE A 93 5.20 -6.94 9.81
N TYR A 94 4.72 -8.07 10.36
CA TYR A 94 4.21 -9.19 9.58
C TYR A 94 3.06 -8.78 8.66
N LEU A 95 2.09 -8.02 9.19
CA LEU A 95 0.91 -7.60 8.46
C LEU A 95 1.21 -6.47 7.46
N LEU A 96 1.97 -5.44 7.85
CA LEU A 96 2.29 -4.30 6.97
C LEU A 96 3.16 -4.72 5.78
N THR A 97 4.14 -5.59 6.02
CA THR A 97 5.02 -6.08 4.96
C THR A 97 4.39 -7.19 4.12
N ARG A 98 3.19 -7.65 4.45
CA ARG A 98 2.57 -8.84 3.85
C ARG A 98 3.54 -10.02 3.87
N TYR A 99 4.19 -10.26 5.01
CA TYR A 99 5.33 -11.16 5.14
C TYR A 99 5.08 -12.56 4.56
N GLU A 100 3.84 -13.05 4.71
CA GLU A 100 3.33 -14.32 4.17
C GLU A 100 3.45 -14.47 2.65
N GLU A 101 3.55 -13.37 1.90
CA GLU A 101 3.62 -13.37 0.42
C GLU A 101 5.04 -13.63 -0.11
N TYR A 102 6.08 -13.48 0.72
CA TYR A 102 7.46 -13.69 0.28
C TYR A 102 7.88 -15.17 0.27
N GLY A 103 7.07 -16.05 0.87
CA GLY A 103 7.33 -17.49 0.93
C GLY A 103 6.86 -18.26 -0.32
N LEU A 104 6.96 -19.60 -0.25
CA LEU A 104 6.30 -20.46 -1.24
C LEU A 104 4.81 -20.55 -0.92
N HIS A 105 3.96 -20.15 -1.87
CA HIS A 105 2.52 -20.16 -1.70
C HIS A 105 1.81 -20.54 -3.00
N PRO A 106 0.56 -21.06 -2.92
CA PRO A 106 -0.30 -21.19 -4.08
C PRO A 106 -0.50 -19.84 -4.75
N LYS A 107 -0.43 -19.82 -6.07
CA LYS A 107 -0.65 -18.62 -6.88
C LYS A 107 -2.00 -18.70 -7.57
N ASP A 108 -2.65 -17.55 -7.74
CA ASP A 108 -3.86 -17.47 -8.56
C ASP A 108 -3.52 -17.59 -10.06
N ALA A 109 -4.55 -17.53 -10.91
CA ALA A 109 -4.39 -17.60 -12.37
C ALA A 109 -3.49 -16.51 -12.98
N TYR A 110 -3.18 -15.46 -12.21
CA TYR A 110 -2.33 -14.34 -12.59
C TYR A 110 -0.95 -14.39 -11.91
N GLY A 111 -0.63 -15.45 -11.17
CA GLY A 111 0.65 -15.60 -10.48
C GLY A 111 0.75 -14.86 -9.14
N ARG A 112 -0.36 -14.32 -8.62
CA ARG A 112 -0.42 -13.52 -7.39
C ARG A 112 -0.69 -14.39 -6.17
N TYR A 113 -0.41 -13.86 -4.98
CA TYR A 113 -0.79 -14.51 -3.73
C TYR A 113 -2.31 -14.64 -3.62
N VAL A 114 -2.81 -15.85 -3.31
CA VAL A 114 -4.25 -16.06 -3.13
C VAL A 114 -4.69 -15.55 -1.76
N HIS A 115 -5.61 -14.58 -1.74
CA HIS A 115 -6.10 -14.00 -0.48
C HIS A 115 -6.64 -15.06 0.50
N THR A 116 -7.17 -16.19 0.01
CA THR A 116 -7.67 -17.29 0.85
C THR A 116 -6.58 -18.01 1.65
N ALA A 117 -5.31 -17.90 1.25
CA ALA A 117 -4.18 -18.41 2.02
C ALA A 117 -3.75 -17.45 3.14
N SER A 118 -4.16 -16.18 3.07
CA SER A 118 -3.74 -15.17 4.06
C SER A 118 -4.19 -15.55 5.46
N LEU A 119 -3.36 -15.22 6.45
CA LEU A 119 -3.72 -15.32 7.86
C LEU A 119 -5.02 -14.56 8.15
N ALA A 120 -5.19 -13.39 7.54
CA ALA A 120 -6.37 -12.55 7.68
C ALA A 120 -7.66 -13.21 7.19
N PHE A 121 -7.61 -13.93 6.07
CA PHE A 121 -8.75 -14.71 5.60
C PHE A 121 -9.00 -15.93 6.48
N ARG A 122 -7.96 -16.72 6.78
CA ARG A 122 -8.07 -17.96 7.58
C ARG A 122 -8.64 -17.71 8.98
N HIS A 123 -8.36 -16.56 9.58
CA HIS A 123 -8.83 -16.18 10.91
C HIS A 123 -9.92 -15.10 10.90
N GLY A 124 -10.52 -14.80 9.75
CA GLY A 124 -11.74 -13.99 9.66
C GLY A 124 -11.59 -12.49 9.95
N PHE A 125 -10.38 -11.93 9.91
CA PHE A 125 -10.11 -10.51 10.17
C PHE A 125 -9.75 -9.71 8.91
N LEU A 126 -9.99 -10.26 7.72
CA LEU A 126 -9.66 -9.60 6.44
C LEU A 126 -10.31 -8.22 6.26
N ARG A 127 -11.46 -7.98 6.91
CA ARG A 127 -12.21 -6.71 6.83
C ARG A 127 -11.95 -5.78 8.02
N GLU A 128 -11.12 -6.19 8.96
CA GLU A 128 -10.85 -5.46 10.18
C GLU A 128 -9.58 -4.62 10.04
N PRO A 129 -9.57 -3.36 10.51
CA PRO A 129 -8.36 -2.54 10.55
C PRO A 129 -7.47 -2.97 11.73
N LEU A 130 -7.02 -4.22 11.75
CA LEU A 130 -6.47 -4.88 12.93
C LEU A 130 -5.30 -4.12 13.58
N ILE A 131 -4.36 -3.62 12.77
CA ILE A 131 -3.25 -2.80 13.28
C ILE A 131 -3.77 -1.53 13.97
N HIS A 132 -4.81 -0.87 13.44
CA HIS A 132 -5.35 0.33 14.08
C HIS A 132 -5.96 0.01 15.44
N GLN A 133 -6.67 -1.12 15.58
CA GLN A 133 -7.20 -1.58 16.86
C GLN A 133 -6.07 -1.85 17.87
N TRP A 134 -4.94 -2.41 17.42
CA TRP A 134 -3.76 -2.59 18.27
C TRP A 134 -3.09 -1.25 18.66
N LEU A 135 -3.07 -0.28 17.75
CA LEU A 135 -2.49 1.05 18.02
C LEU A 135 -3.32 1.85 19.03
N GLU A 136 -4.64 1.69 19.05
CA GLU A 136 -5.50 2.22 20.11
C GLU A 136 -5.10 1.66 21.49
N TYR A 137 -4.82 0.34 21.55
CA TYR A 137 -4.33 -0.31 22.77
C TYR A 137 -2.93 0.17 23.19
N LEU A 138 -2.03 0.35 22.22
CA LEU A 138 -0.70 0.88 22.47
C LEU A 138 -0.78 2.32 23.01
N ALA A 139 -1.65 3.15 22.45
CA ALA A 139 -1.87 4.53 22.91
C ALA A 139 -2.38 4.59 24.35
N GLN A 140 -3.33 3.72 24.70
CA GLN A 140 -3.82 3.58 26.07
C GLN A 140 -2.71 3.10 27.03
N GLY A 141 -1.87 2.15 26.62
CA GLY A 141 -0.75 1.68 27.43
C GLY A 141 0.33 2.75 27.69
N LEU A 142 0.66 3.54 26.67
CA LEU A 142 1.69 4.58 26.74
C LEU A 142 1.19 5.85 27.45
N TRP A 143 0.04 6.37 27.05
CA TRP A 143 -0.44 7.69 27.46
C TRP A 143 -1.70 7.67 28.34
N GLY A 144 -2.35 6.52 28.51
CA GLY A 144 -3.61 6.42 29.27
C GLY A 144 -4.78 7.17 28.63
N ARG A 145 -4.75 7.36 27.30
CA ARG A 145 -5.81 8.04 26.54
C ARG A 145 -5.88 7.52 25.11
N ASP A 146 -7.03 7.73 24.49
CA ASP A 146 -7.23 7.41 23.08
C ASP A 146 -6.36 8.31 22.20
N PHE A 147 -5.84 7.73 21.12
CA PHE A 147 -5.17 8.47 20.07
C PHE A 147 -5.98 8.36 18.78
N ARG A 148 -6.27 9.49 18.15
CA ARG A 148 -6.87 9.54 16.82
C ARG A 148 -5.92 10.32 15.91
N PRO A 149 -5.32 9.69 14.89
CA PRO A 149 -4.45 10.42 13.98
C PRO A 149 -5.26 11.50 13.24
N PRO A 150 -4.64 12.63 12.88
CA PRO A 150 -5.29 13.62 12.05
C PRO A 150 -5.66 12.99 10.69
N PHE A 151 -6.90 13.21 10.25
CA PHE A 151 -7.33 12.71 8.95
C PHE A 151 -6.63 13.49 7.83
N ARG A 152 -5.95 12.77 6.93
CA ARG A 152 -5.34 13.33 5.73
C ARG A 152 -5.88 12.62 4.50
N PHE A 153 -6.57 13.35 3.65
CA PHE A 153 -6.98 12.85 2.34
C PHE A 153 -5.87 13.10 1.31
N ARG A 154 -5.44 12.03 0.64
CA ARG A 154 -4.48 12.09 -0.46
C ARG A 154 -4.98 11.21 -1.61
N PRO A 155 -5.48 11.80 -2.71
CA PRO A 155 -5.94 11.00 -3.84
C PRO A 155 -4.75 10.36 -4.55
N THR A 156 -4.91 9.11 -4.95
CA THR A 156 -3.95 8.38 -5.78
C THR A 156 -4.62 7.90 -7.06
N TYR A 157 -3.89 7.92 -8.17
CA TYR A 157 -4.40 7.53 -9.49
C TYR A 157 -3.46 6.54 -10.15
N ASP A 158 -3.94 5.33 -10.40
CA ASP A 158 -3.23 4.33 -11.21
C ASP A 158 -3.61 4.54 -12.68
N ILE A 159 -2.65 5.03 -13.47
CA ILE A 159 -2.83 5.31 -14.89
C ILE A 159 -2.36 4.09 -15.69
N ASP A 160 -3.24 3.08 -15.75
CA ASP A 160 -3.02 1.85 -16.55
C ASP A 160 -2.92 2.15 -18.05
N MET A 161 -3.76 3.06 -18.52
CA MET A 161 -3.87 3.41 -19.92
C MET A 161 -4.15 4.89 -20.06
N ALA A 162 -3.20 5.62 -20.63
CA ALA A 162 -3.33 7.07 -20.72
C ALA A 162 -4.35 7.54 -21.77
N TRP A 163 -4.55 6.73 -22.83
CA TRP A 163 -5.51 6.98 -23.91
C TRP A 163 -6.14 5.67 -24.38
N SER A 164 -7.39 5.72 -24.82
CA SER A 164 -8.10 4.60 -25.44
C SER A 164 -7.76 4.47 -26.94
N TYR A 165 -7.57 5.59 -27.63
CA TYR A 165 -7.41 5.67 -29.09
C TYR A 165 -6.23 6.53 -29.53
N ARG A 166 -6.07 7.72 -28.93
CA ARG A 166 -5.00 8.67 -29.28
C ARG A 166 -3.62 8.05 -29.04
N HIS A 167 -2.65 8.46 -29.85
CA HIS A 167 -1.23 8.05 -29.79
C HIS A 167 -0.93 6.55 -29.97
N LYS A 168 -1.94 5.68 -30.14
CA LYS A 168 -1.74 4.24 -30.38
C LYS A 168 -1.28 3.88 -31.80
N GLY A 169 -1.18 4.86 -32.70
CA GLY A 169 -0.78 4.65 -34.09
C GLY A 169 -1.89 4.04 -34.96
N PHE A 170 -1.64 4.05 -36.27
CA PHE A 170 -2.64 3.72 -37.28
C PHE A 170 -3.08 2.25 -37.23
N VAL A 171 -2.12 1.31 -37.22
CA VAL A 171 -2.40 -0.14 -37.26
C VAL A 171 -3.32 -0.58 -36.12
N ARG A 172 -3.07 -0.09 -34.90
CA ARG A 172 -3.90 -0.41 -33.71
C ARG A 172 -5.31 0.13 -33.85
N ASN A 173 -5.46 1.33 -34.41
CA ASN A 173 -6.76 1.93 -34.63
C ASN A 173 -7.53 1.28 -35.78
N ALA A 174 -6.87 0.90 -36.87
CA ALA A 174 -7.48 0.17 -37.99
C ALA A 174 -7.98 -1.22 -37.57
N GLY A 175 -7.14 -2.02 -36.91
CA GLY A 175 -7.54 -3.33 -36.39
C GLY A 175 -8.64 -3.22 -35.32
N GLY A 176 -8.55 -2.22 -34.45
CA GLY A 176 -9.59 -1.92 -33.47
C GLY A 176 -10.93 -1.53 -34.12
N LEU A 177 -10.90 -0.74 -35.20
CA LEU A 177 -12.09 -0.35 -35.96
C LEU A 177 -12.73 -1.56 -36.64
N LEU A 178 -11.95 -2.37 -37.36
CA LEU A 178 -12.44 -3.58 -38.02
C LEU A 178 -13.12 -4.52 -37.01
N ARG A 179 -12.46 -4.78 -35.87
CA ARG A 179 -13.04 -5.55 -34.77
C ARG A 179 -14.36 -4.93 -34.30
N SER A 180 -14.38 -3.62 -34.05
CA SER A 180 -15.59 -2.94 -33.55
C SER A 180 -16.76 -3.04 -34.53
N LEU A 181 -16.49 -3.02 -35.84
CA LEU A 181 -17.50 -3.20 -36.88
C LEU A 181 -17.99 -4.65 -36.96
N LEU A 182 -17.09 -5.63 -36.88
CA LEU A 182 -17.45 -7.05 -36.90
C LEU A 182 -18.28 -7.46 -35.68
N TYR A 183 -17.88 -7.03 -34.49
CA TYR A 183 -18.56 -7.38 -33.23
C TYR A 183 -19.70 -6.40 -32.85
N ARG A 184 -19.88 -5.30 -33.59
CA ARG A 184 -20.89 -4.26 -33.35
C ARG A 184 -20.91 -3.75 -31.90
N ASP A 185 -19.73 -3.53 -31.33
CA ASP A 185 -19.55 -3.17 -29.91
C ASP A 185 -19.75 -1.66 -29.60
N GLY A 186 -20.22 -0.88 -30.58
CA GLY A 186 -20.45 0.57 -30.46
C GLY A 186 -19.17 1.44 -30.47
N LYS A 187 -17.97 0.86 -30.40
CA LYS A 187 -16.72 1.62 -30.27
C LYS A 187 -16.20 2.18 -31.58
N ALA A 188 -16.70 1.71 -32.72
CA ALA A 188 -16.33 2.21 -34.04
C ALA A 188 -16.63 3.73 -34.17
N GLY A 189 -17.84 4.14 -33.81
CA GLY A 189 -18.26 5.54 -33.88
C GLY A 189 -17.51 6.45 -32.90
N GLU A 190 -17.27 5.98 -31.67
CA GLU A 190 -16.46 6.70 -30.68
C GLU A 190 -15.02 6.90 -31.17
N ARG A 191 -14.38 5.83 -31.65
CA ARG A 191 -13.01 5.90 -32.20
C ARG A 191 -12.91 6.89 -33.36
N LEU A 192 -13.84 6.87 -34.31
CA LEU A 192 -13.85 7.81 -35.43
C LEU A 192 -14.07 9.26 -34.97
N ARG A 193 -14.94 9.49 -33.99
CA ARG A 193 -15.14 10.83 -33.41
C ARG A 193 -13.86 11.35 -32.75
N VAL A 194 -13.16 10.52 -31.99
CA VAL A 194 -11.91 10.90 -31.31
C VAL A 194 -10.78 11.16 -32.30
N LEU A 195 -10.61 10.29 -33.30
CA LEU A 195 -9.47 10.38 -34.23
C LEU A 195 -9.69 11.40 -35.36
N LEU A 196 -10.92 11.63 -35.81
CA LEU A 196 -11.22 12.43 -37.00
C LEU A 196 -12.05 13.69 -36.72
N ARG A 197 -12.84 13.70 -35.64
CA ARG A 197 -13.77 14.81 -35.33
C ARG A 197 -13.37 15.59 -34.07
N GLY A 198 -12.15 15.40 -33.60
CA GLY A 198 -11.58 16.14 -32.48
C GLY A 198 -12.22 15.86 -31.12
N ALA A 199 -13.06 14.81 -30.98
CA ALA A 199 -13.63 14.48 -29.68
C ALA A 199 -12.54 14.10 -28.67
N CYS A 200 -12.77 14.38 -27.38
CA CYS A 200 -11.87 13.95 -26.30
C CYS A 200 -11.78 12.43 -26.26
N ASP A 201 -10.57 11.92 -26.07
CA ASP A 201 -10.38 10.49 -25.85
C ASP A 201 -11.01 10.12 -24.49
N PRO A 202 -11.77 9.02 -24.38
CA PRO A 202 -12.50 8.70 -23.15
C PRO A 202 -11.59 8.46 -21.94
N PHE A 203 -10.30 8.18 -22.14
CA PHE A 203 -9.35 7.98 -21.03
C PHE A 203 -8.54 9.26 -20.73
N ASP A 204 -8.65 10.28 -21.58
CA ASP A 204 -7.96 11.57 -21.45
C ASP A 204 -8.74 12.48 -20.49
N CYS A 205 -8.55 12.26 -19.19
CA CYS A 205 -9.25 12.96 -18.11
C CYS A 205 -8.39 14.02 -17.40
N TYR A 206 -7.17 14.29 -17.87
CA TYR A 206 -6.20 15.09 -17.13
C TYR A 206 -6.58 16.56 -16.97
N ASP A 207 -7.30 17.13 -17.94
CA ASP A 207 -7.83 18.51 -17.81
C ASP A 207 -8.84 18.60 -16.65
N PHE A 208 -9.73 17.60 -16.55
CA PHE A 208 -10.67 17.49 -15.44
C PHE A 208 -9.95 17.31 -14.10
N LEU A 209 -8.90 16.47 -14.05
CA LEU A 209 -8.12 16.27 -12.83
C LEU A 209 -7.38 17.54 -12.42
N ASP A 210 -6.76 18.26 -13.36
CA ASP A 210 -6.10 19.54 -13.10
C ASP A 210 -7.10 20.58 -12.56
N GLU A 211 -8.32 20.65 -13.12
CA GLU A 211 -9.39 21.53 -12.63
C GLU A 211 -9.85 21.13 -11.21
N LEU A 212 -10.04 19.83 -10.97
CA LEU A 212 -10.47 19.31 -9.69
C LEU A 212 -9.44 19.61 -8.59
N HIS A 213 -8.16 19.36 -8.87
CA HIS A 213 -7.06 19.61 -7.93
C HIS A 213 -6.73 21.09 -7.80
N GLY A 214 -7.02 21.92 -8.80
CA GLY A 214 -6.91 23.37 -8.68
C GLY A 214 -7.96 24.00 -7.74
N ARG A 215 -9.10 23.33 -7.54
CA ARG A 215 -10.19 23.80 -6.67
C ARG A 215 -10.12 23.30 -5.23
N LEU A 216 -9.37 22.23 -4.98
CA LEU A 216 -9.31 21.55 -3.69
C LEU A 216 -7.87 21.56 -3.16
N PRO A 217 -7.64 21.77 -1.86
CA PRO A 217 -6.30 21.73 -1.27
C PRO A 217 -5.81 20.28 -1.11
N VAL A 218 -5.74 19.53 -2.21
CA VAL A 218 -5.31 18.13 -2.26
C VAL A 218 -4.02 18.00 -3.04
N ALA A 219 -3.13 17.10 -2.57
CA ALA A 219 -1.87 16.81 -3.22
C ALA A 219 -1.92 15.39 -3.82
N PRO A 220 -2.29 15.23 -5.10
CA PRO A 220 -2.44 13.91 -5.72
C PRO A 220 -1.10 13.19 -5.90
N HIS A 221 -1.15 11.86 -5.94
CA HIS A 221 -0.07 11.02 -6.46
C HIS A 221 -0.55 10.24 -7.68
N TYR A 222 0.23 10.26 -8.75
CA TYR A 222 -0.06 9.49 -9.96
C TYR A 222 0.92 8.32 -10.06
N PHE A 223 0.44 7.11 -10.28
CA PHE A 223 1.27 5.95 -10.59
C PHE A 223 1.06 5.61 -12.07
N ILE A 224 2.14 5.63 -12.85
CA ILE A 224 2.08 5.44 -14.30
C ILE A 224 2.46 4.01 -14.61
N HIS A 225 1.60 3.27 -15.33
CA HIS A 225 1.93 1.92 -15.76
C HIS A 225 3.16 1.90 -16.66
N THR A 226 4.19 1.19 -16.22
CA THR A 226 5.53 1.17 -16.82
C THR A 226 5.88 -0.14 -17.53
N GLY A 227 4.89 -1.05 -17.66
CA GLY A 227 5.05 -2.32 -18.35
C GLY A 227 5.65 -2.14 -19.74
N THR A 228 6.77 -2.81 -19.98
CA THR A 228 7.49 -2.75 -21.26
C THR A 228 6.90 -3.68 -22.31
N ARG A 229 6.13 -4.69 -21.87
CA ARG A 229 5.51 -5.69 -22.72
C ARG A 229 4.03 -5.40 -22.86
N ARG A 230 3.55 -5.42 -24.11
CA ARG A 230 2.13 -5.30 -24.42
C ARG A 230 1.44 -6.65 -24.22
N THR A 231 0.38 -6.68 -23.43
CA THR A 231 -0.45 -7.88 -23.23
C THR A 231 -1.90 -7.63 -23.69
N VAL A 232 -2.77 -8.61 -23.45
CA VAL A 232 -4.21 -8.43 -23.64
C VAL A 232 -4.83 -7.49 -22.60
N TYR A 233 -4.13 -7.25 -21.49
CA TYR A 233 -4.52 -6.34 -20.42
C TYR A 233 -3.76 -5.01 -20.54
N ASP A 234 -2.45 -5.07 -20.77
CA ASP A 234 -1.55 -3.91 -20.83
C ASP A 234 -1.50 -3.34 -22.26
N LYS A 235 -2.37 -2.36 -22.52
CA LYS A 235 -2.54 -1.74 -23.84
C LYS A 235 -2.10 -0.28 -23.86
N ASN A 236 -1.32 0.16 -22.89
CA ASN A 236 -0.80 1.52 -22.87
C ASN A 236 0.11 1.79 -24.08
N ILE A 237 0.48 3.06 -24.29
CA ILE A 237 1.55 3.41 -25.23
C ILE A 237 2.90 3.32 -24.49
N PRO A 238 4.02 3.03 -25.20
CA PRO A 238 5.35 3.00 -24.58
C PRO A 238 5.68 4.32 -23.89
N LEU A 239 6.34 4.25 -22.72
CA LEU A 239 6.78 5.43 -21.97
C LEU A 239 7.66 6.37 -22.78
N GLN A 240 8.49 5.84 -23.67
CA GLN A 240 9.41 6.62 -24.49
C GLN A 240 8.70 7.43 -25.57
N GLN A 241 7.41 7.19 -25.83
CA GLN A 241 6.68 8.00 -26.80
C GLN A 241 6.57 9.46 -26.33
N PRO A 242 6.75 10.44 -27.23
CA PRO A 242 6.70 11.86 -26.87
C PRO A 242 5.41 12.28 -26.15
N ALA A 243 4.26 11.71 -26.53
CA ALA A 243 2.99 12.00 -25.89
C ALA A 243 2.95 11.53 -24.43
N MET A 244 3.48 10.33 -24.14
CA MET A 244 3.55 9.83 -22.77
C MET A 244 4.53 10.64 -21.93
N GLN A 245 5.70 10.98 -22.49
CA GLN A 245 6.67 11.86 -21.83
C GLN A 245 6.07 13.24 -21.52
N ALA A 246 5.29 13.82 -22.44
CA ALA A 246 4.60 15.08 -22.22
C ALA A 246 3.56 14.98 -21.09
N LEU A 247 2.79 13.88 -21.04
CA LEU A 247 1.84 13.62 -19.96
C LEU A 247 2.55 13.48 -18.61
N VAL A 248 3.59 12.66 -18.51
CA VAL A 248 4.35 12.47 -17.26
C VAL A 248 4.90 13.81 -16.76
N ARG A 249 5.49 14.62 -17.66
CA ARG A 249 5.96 15.98 -17.31
C ARG A 249 4.84 16.89 -16.87
N ARG A 250 3.65 16.80 -17.48
CA ARG A 250 2.47 17.56 -17.08
C ARG A 250 2.07 17.23 -15.64
N LEU A 251 1.93 15.94 -15.33
CA LEU A 251 1.53 15.47 -14.00
C LEU A 251 2.57 15.86 -12.94
N TYR A 252 3.86 15.69 -13.25
CA TYR A 252 4.96 16.00 -12.34
C TYR A 252 5.07 17.48 -11.95
N ARG A 253 4.47 18.42 -12.71
CA ARG A 253 4.48 19.84 -12.34
C ARG A 253 3.76 20.11 -11.01
N ASN A 254 2.69 19.37 -10.73
CA ASN A 254 1.76 19.68 -9.63
C ASN A 254 1.53 18.48 -8.70
N ALA A 255 2.16 17.34 -8.96
CA ALA A 255 1.90 16.08 -8.27
C ALA A 255 3.14 15.19 -8.22
N ALA A 256 3.21 14.31 -7.22
CA ALA A 256 4.21 13.24 -7.25
C ALA A 256 3.82 12.20 -8.30
N VAL A 257 4.82 11.69 -9.04
CA VAL A 257 4.62 10.63 -10.02
C VAL A 257 5.49 9.43 -9.64
N GLY A 258 4.85 8.28 -9.46
CA GLY A 258 5.46 7.00 -9.18
C GLY A 258 5.29 6.01 -10.32
N LEU A 259 5.91 4.85 -10.16
CA LEU A 259 5.77 3.72 -11.09
C LEU A 259 4.59 2.84 -10.66
N HIS A 260 3.76 2.45 -11.62
CA HIS A 260 2.81 1.35 -11.54
C HIS A 260 3.29 0.19 -12.40
#